data_AF-A0A8S1JNB2-F1
#
_entry.id   AF-A0A8S1JNB2-F1
#
_cell.length_a   1.000
_cell.length_b   1.000
_cell.length_c   1.000
_cell.angle_alpha   90.00
_cell.angle_beta   90.00
_cell.angle_gamma   90.00
#
_symmetry.space_group_name_H-M   'P 1'
#
loop_
_entity.id
_entity.type
_entity.pdbx_description
1 polymer ?
#
loop_
_entity_poly.entity_id
_entity_poly.type
_entity_poly.pdbx_seq_one_letter_code
_entity_poly.pdbx_strand_id
1 'polypeptide(L)'
;MYPKQIKKQDKLKQSFNISEFILNKLIKEFCTKPIDSELIKCYVHHYNSKYSSFNESCVRALKADIQEAIKKTQQEKESIIKSLKQQSNTQQLQNNEDNQNNENKQITKTITIGQEQQNQKTDNHPIEIPRLDSLTSENKQKSVYQLDDDEQDEWAAIIKHDTALYQKEQDEKKKREQQLRQKLRDDLDKQLKEKEQIKKEEALKEAKFNQLNQQRKQEFEQYEKQKKEQIKIKQLEERKLRDEQVYQEKYKKRESQKQSKLQDDEMLQQLKNEISRESQELNKKRQEQKDKFQQILKENEQLRYKAQEELKLQKEIDTKLQQQQLQKMIQDDERREQQKKNRDEKIKQFMSNYSHQVLSKQKENEENEGKQMLEQLKKQQEYDKQQEQYKKLKEKEKMELVKQQLQLQIQQKQQKKLSEDEEQKLLLLSQQLEHMNYSQKEKEKQLYIKNNYKQNQEDIKKQIEESRNKSAHEKMTNMELLHNKSLLKNIAQEQVVKTKFRKINVSMK
;
A
#
# COMPACT_ATOMS: atom_id res chain seq x y z
N MET A 1 -50.34 -53.09 -17.76
CA MET A 1 -49.44 -52.92 -16.60
C MET A 1 -49.45 -51.46 -16.20
N TYR A 2 -50.06 -51.16 -15.06
CA TYR A 2 -50.14 -49.80 -14.52
C TYR A 2 -48.80 -49.41 -13.85
N PRO A 3 -48.33 -48.16 -14.00
CA PRO A 3 -47.16 -47.70 -13.28
C PRO A 3 -47.51 -47.54 -11.80
N LYS A 4 -46.77 -48.26 -10.95
CA LYS A 4 -46.83 -48.15 -9.48
C LYS A 4 -46.46 -46.72 -9.08
N GLN A 5 -47.40 -46.05 -8.44
CA GLN A 5 -47.16 -44.81 -7.71
C GLN A 5 -46.22 -45.10 -6.53
N ILE A 6 -45.00 -44.58 -6.59
CA ILE A 6 -44.12 -44.51 -5.42
C ILE A 6 -44.58 -43.34 -4.56
N LYS A 7 -44.94 -43.69 -3.33
CA LYS A 7 -45.47 -42.82 -2.28
C LYS A 7 -44.49 -41.69 -1.96
N LYS A 8 -44.98 -40.45 -1.98
CA LYS A 8 -44.34 -39.29 -1.36
C LYS A 8 -44.35 -39.51 0.16
N GLN A 9 -43.25 -40.02 0.72
CA GLN A 9 -42.98 -39.94 2.15
C GLN A 9 -42.28 -38.60 2.45
N ASP A 10 -42.94 -37.83 3.30
CA ASP A 10 -42.38 -36.87 4.26
C ASP A 10 -41.12 -36.11 3.85
N LYS A 11 -41.33 -35.07 3.03
CA LYS A 11 -40.47 -33.88 3.11
C LYS A 11 -40.80 -33.17 4.41
N LEU A 12 -40.10 -33.54 5.47
CA LEU A 12 -39.83 -32.66 6.60
C LEU A 12 -39.53 -31.26 6.04
N LYS A 13 -40.26 -30.26 6.54
CA LYS A 13 -39.99 -28.85 6.31
C LYS A 13 -38.59 -28.52 6.85
N GLN A 14 -37.54 -28.88 6.11
CA GLN A 14 -36.24 -28.25 6.25
C GLN A 14 -36.41 -26.84 5.69
N SER A 15 -36.69 -25.88 6.57
CA SER A 15 -36.30 -24.50 6.31
C SER A 15 -34.83 -24.54 5.94
N PHE A 16 -34.51 -24.39 4.65
CA PHE A 16 -33.14 -24.21 4.20
C PHE A 16 -32.65 -22.90 4.81
N ASN A 17 -32.01 -22.97 5.97
CA ASN A 17 -31.32 -21.83 6.55
C ASN A 17 -30.12 -21.54 5.64
N ILE A 18 -30.26 -20.54 4.79
CA ILE A 18 -29.21 -20.08 3.87
C ILE A 18 -27.91 -19.78 4.65
N SER A 19 -28.03 -19.32 5.90
CA SER A 19 -26.93 -19.14 6.86
C SER A 19 -26.16 -20.44 7.16
N GLU A 20 -26.86 -21.56 7.39
CA GLU A 20 -26.23 -22.87 7.64
C GLU A 20 -25.56 -23.43 6.38
N PHE A 21 -26.17 -23.25 5.21
CA PHE A 21 -25.58 -23.65 3.94
C PHE A 21 -24.27 -22.89 3.66
N ILE A 22 -24.28 -21.57 3.86
CA ILE A 22 -23.09 -20.72 3.70
C ILE A 22 -22.02 -21.09 4.72
N LEU A 23 -22.41 -21.31 5.98
CA LEU A 23 -21.50 -21.73 7.05
C LEU A 23 -20.80 -23.05 6.69
N ASN A 24 -21.55 -24.07 6.28
CA ASN A 24 -21.01 -25.38 5.93
C ASN A 24 -20.08 -25.31 4.71
N LYS A 25 -20.40 -24.47 3.72
CA LYS A 25 -19.57 -24.28 2.54
C LYS A 25 -18.26 -23.56 2.87
N LEU A 26 -18.31 -22.52 3.71
CA LEU A 26 -17.11 -21.77 4.13
C LEU A 26 -16.21 -22.58 5.07
N ILE A 27 -16.78 -23.35 5.98
CA ILE A 27 -16.00 -24.29 6.80
C ILE A 27 -15.30 -25.30 5.90
N LYS A 28 -15.98 -25.86 4.89
CA LYS A 28 -15.35 -26.83 3.97
C LYS A 28 -14.24 -26.21 3.10
N GLU A 29 -14.38 -24.95 2.68
CA GLU A 29 -13.39 -24.27 1.83
C GLU A 29 -12.18 -23.75 2.62
N PHE A 30 -12.35 -23.34 3.88
CA PHE A 30 -11.34 -22.56 4.59
C PHE A 30 -10.91 -23.14 5.95
N CYS A 31 -11.57 -24.18 6.47
CA CYS A 31 -11.20 -24.77 7.75
C CYS A 31 -9.99 -25.70 7.60
N THR A 32 -8.81 -25.19 7.99
CA THR A 32 -7.59 -26.01 8.10
C THR A 32 -7.24 -26.33 9.56
N LYS A 33 -7.67 -25.48 10.51
CA LYS A 33 -7.43 -25.62 11.96
C LYS A 33 -8.75 -25.46 12.73
N PRO A 34 -8.89 -26.05 13.94
CA PRO A 34 -10.13 -25.94 14.73
C PRO A 34 -10.51 -24.50 15.07
N ILE A 35 -9.51 -23.63 15.26
CA ILE A 35 -9.70 -22.18 15.52
C ILE A 35 -10.31 -21.46 14.31
N ASP A 36 -10.04 -21.94 13.08
CA ASP A 36 -10.63 -21.35 11.86
C ASP A 36 -12.13 -21.66 11.79
N SER A 37 -12.58 -22.83 12.27
CA SER A 37 -14.00 -23.17 12.36
C SER A 37 -14.77 -22.22 13.27
N GLU A 38 -14.19 -21.89 14.43
CA GLU A 38 -14.83 -20.97 15.38
C GLU A 38 -14.82 -19.53 14.88
N LEU A 39 -13.74 -19.11 14.21
CA LEU A 39 -13.64 -17.81 13.55
C LEU A 39 -14.73 -17.66 12.46
N ILE A 40 -14.86 -18.65 11.57
CA ILE A 40 -15.86 -18.65 10.49
C ILE A 40 -17.28 -18.59 11.05
N LYS A 41 -17.57 -19.36 12.12
CA LYS A 41 -18.87 -19.30 12.81
C LYS A 41 -19.18 -17.90 13.35
N CYS A 42 -18.21 -17.23 13.97
CA CYS A 42 -18.40 -15.88 14.50
C CYS A 42 -18.64 -14.85 13.40
N TYR A 43 -17.92 -14.93 12.28
CA TYR A 43 -18.14 -14.05 11.12
C TYR A 43 -19.52 -14.24 10.50
N VAL A 44 -19.95 -15.49 10.28
CA VAL A 44 -21.27 -15.79 9.71
C VAL A 44 -22.39 -15.34 10.66
N HIS A 45 -22.23 -15.52 11.98
CA HIS A 45 -23.23 -15.09 12.95
C HIS A 45 -23.35 -13.56 13.05
N HIS A 46 -22.21 -12.85 13.11
CA HIS A 46 -22.18 -11.39 13.06
C HIS A 46 -22.73 -10.84 11.74
N TYR A 47 -22.53 -11.55 10.63
CA TYR A 47 -23.11 -11.17 9.35
C TYR A 47 -24.64 -11.30 9.35
N ASN A 48 -25.14 -12.40 9.91
CA ASN A 48 -26.58 -12.67 10.04
C ASN A 48 -27.27 -11.72 11.02
N SER A 49 -26.55 -11.19 12.03
CA SER A 49 -27.10 -10.15 12.92
C SER A 49 -27.15 -8.78 12.25
N LYS A 50 -26.20 -8.47 11.36
CA LYS A 50 -26.09 -7.17 10.70
C LYS A 50 -26.97 -7.04 9.45
N TYR A 51 -27.25 -8.14 8.75
CA TYR A 51 -28.00 -8.13 7.50
C TYR A 51 -29.13 -9.16 7.52
N SER A 52 -30.36 -8.71 7.24
CA SER A 52 -31.54 -9.57 7.23
C SER A 52 -31.59 -10.57 6.06
N SER A 53 -30.73 -10.42 5.04
CA SER A 53 -30.65 -11.33 3.89
C SER A 53 -29.23 -11.43 3.31
N PHE A 54 -28.90 -12.60 2.73
CA PHE A 54 -27.60 -12.87 2.10
C PHE A 54 -27.64 -12.53 0.60
N ASN A 55 -27.28 -11.29 0.25
CA ASN A 55 -27.07 -10.89 -1.15
C ASN A 55 -25.74 -11.43 -1.70
N GLU A 56 -25.59 -11.59 -3.01
CA GLU A 56 -24.37 -12.17 -3.61
C GLU A 56 -23.11 -11.33 -3.34
N SER A 57 -23.21 -10.00 -3.46
CA SER A 57 -22.12 -9.06 -3.13
C SER A 57 -21.71 -9.16 -1.66
N CYS A 58 -22.71 -9.39 -0.80
CA CYS A 58 -22.56 -9.52 0.64
C CYS A 58 -21.79 -10.79 1.02
N VAL A 59 -22.10 -11.91 0.36
CA VAL A 59 -21.40 -13.20 0.55
C VAL A 59 -19.95 -13.13 0.01
N ARG A 60 -19.70 -12.40 -1.09
CA ARG A 60 -18.32 -12.19 -1.59
C ARG A 60 -17.48 -11.37 -0.61
N ALA A 61 -18.04 -10.32 -0.02
CA ALA A 61 -17.36 -9.54 1.01
C ALA A 61 -17.04 -10.39 2.24
N LEU A 62 -18.00 -11.16 2.73
CA LEU A 62 -17.80 -12.10 3.84
C LEU A 62 -16.69 -13.12 3.54
N LYS A 63 -16.62 -13.63 2.31
CA LYS A 63 -15.56 -14.55 1.88
C LYS A 63 -14.18 -13.88 1.90
N ALA A 64 -14.07 -12.63 1.45
CA ALA A 64 -12.82 -11.88 1.48
C ALA A 64 -12.34 -11.60 2.91
N ASP A 65 -13.26 -11.19 3.80
CA ASP A 65 -12.95 -10.91 5.21
C ASP A 65 -12.46 -12.16 5.94
N ILE A 66 -13.10 -13.31 5.70
CA ILE A 66 -12.69 -14.60 6.26
C ILE A 66 -11.32 -15.02 5.71
N GLN A 67 -11.08 -14.85 4.42
CA GLN A 67 -9.81 -15.20 3.79
C GLN A 67 -8.64 -14.36 4.31
N GLU A 68 -8.87 -13.09 4.63
CA GLU A 68 -7.88 -12.23 5.28
C GLU A 68 -7.67 -12.63 6.74
N ALA A 69 -8.75 -12.88 7.49
CA ALA A 69 -8.69 -13.24 8.90
C ALA A 69 -7.98 -14.60 9.15
N ILE A 70 -8.08 -15.55 8.22
CA ILE A 70 -7.42 -16.85 8.32
C ILE A 70 -5.89 -16.76 8.14
N LYS A 71 -5.38 -15.74 7.46
CA LYS A 71 -3.94 -15.51 7.28
C LYS A 71 -3.26 -14.89 8.51
N LYS A 72 -4.04 -14.38 9.48
CA LYS A 72 -3.54 -13.72 10.70
C LYS A 72 -2.98 -14.72 11.71
N THR A 73 -2.20 -14.23 12.67
CA THR A 73 -1.61 -15.07 13.72
C THR A 73 -2.68 -15.60 14.69
N GLN A 74 -2.37 -16.66 15.44
CA GLN A 74 -3.36 -17.30 16.33
C GLN A 74 -3.90 -16.34 17.42
N GLN A 75 -3.04 -15.51 17.98
CA GLN A 75 -3.43 -14.48 18.97
C GLN A 75 -4.36 -13.42 18.36
N GLU A 76 -4.12 -13.02 17.11
CA GLU A 76 -4.99 -12.08 16.40
C GLU A 76 -6.36 -12.70 16.11
N LYS A 77 -6.41 -13.96 15.69
CA LYS A 77 -7.66 -14.71 15.49
C LYS A 77 -8.51 -14.77 16.76
N GLU A 78 -7.89 -15.06 17.91
CA GLU A 78 -8.58 -15.07 19.20
C GLU A 78 -9.12 -13.68 19.59
N SER A 79 -8.36 -12.61 19.31
CA SER A 79 -8.83 -11.24 19.55
C SER A 79 -10.05 -10.87 18.69
N ILE A 80 -10.06 -11.31 17.43
CA ILE A 80 -11.15 -11.10 16.47
C ILE A 80 -12.39 -11.87 16.92
N ILE A 81 -12.24 -13.12 17.35
CA ILE A 81 -13.35 -13.93 17.91
C ILE A 81 -13.97 -13.23 19.12
N LYS A 82 -13.14 -12.72 20.05
CA LYS A 82 -13.63 -12.00 21.23
C LYS A 82 -14.39 -10.72 20.85
N SER A 83 -13.87 -9.94 19.90
CA SER A 83 -14.52 -8.71 19.42
C SER A 83 -15.85 -9.00 18.72
N LEU A 84 -15.92 -10.01 17.87
CA LEU A 84 -17.14 -10.37 17.14
C LEU A 84 -18.23 -10.91 18.09
N LYS A 85 -17.86 -11.70 19.10
CA LYS A 85 -18.80 -12.18 20.14
C LYS A 85 -19.37 -11.01 20.96
N GLN A 86 -18.55 -10.02 21.32
CA GLN A 86 -19.01 -8.82 22.04
C GLN A 86 -19.97 -7.96 21.20
N GLN A 87 -19.66 -7.76 19.92
CA GLN A 87 -20.53 -7.00 19.01
C GLN A 87 -21.87 -7.69 18.76
N SER A 88 -21.87 -9.02 18.58
CA SER A 88 -23.09 -9.81 18.38
C SER A 88 -24.03 -9.76 19.59
N ASN A 89 -23.49 -9.81 20.81
CA ASN A 89 -24.29 -9.69 22.04
C ASN A 89 -24.88 -8.28 22.23
N THR A 90 -24.16 -7.24 21.81
CA THR A 90 -24.62 -5.85 21.96
C THR A 90 -25.78 -5.54 20.99
N GLN A 91 -25.76 -6.10 19.78
CA GLN A 91 -26.85 -5.94 18.81
C GLN A 91 -28.12 -6.75 19.17
N GLN A 92 -27.98 -7.91 19.84
CA GLN A 92 -29.14 -8.65 20.33
C GLN A 92 -29.87 -7.95 21.49
N LEU A 93 -29.15 -7.17 22.31
CA LEU A 93 -29.77 -6.36 23.36
C LEU A 93 -30.54 -5.15 22.80
N GLN A 94 -30.06 -4.53 21.72
CA GLN A 94 -30.76 -3.39 21.10
C GLN A 94 -32.03 -3.79 20.33
N ASN A 95 -32.05 -4.96 19.67
CA ASN A 95 -33.23 -5.42 18.94
C ASN A 95 -34.38 -5.93 19.85
N ASN A 96 -34.14 -6.14 21.15
CA ASN A 96 -35.19 -6.47 22.12
C ASN A 96 -35.83 -5.24 22.78
N GLU A 97 -35.17 -4.06 22.78
CA GLU A 97 -35.74 -2.83 23.34
C GLU A 97 -36.74 -2.15 22.39
N ASP A 98 -36.64 -2.39 21.08
CA ASP A 98 -37.55 -1.82 20.07
C ASP A 98 -38.88 -2.58 19.90
N ASN A 99 -39.05 -3.75 20.54
CA ASN A 99 -40.26 -4.58 20.44
C ASN A 99 -41.10 -4.67 21.73
N GLN A 100 -40.77 -3.89 22.78
CA GLN A 100 -41.57 -3.83 24.02
C GLN A 100 -42.08 -2.43 24.40
N ASN A 101 -41.87 -1.41 23.56
CA ASN A 101 -42.31 -0.03 23.84
C ASN A 101 -43.70 0.33 23.26
N ASN A 102 -44.62 -0.62 23.27
CA ASN A 102 -46.02 -0.37 22.92
C ASN A 102 -46.95 -1.20 23.81
N GLU A 103 -46.93 -0.96 25.12
CA GLU A 103 -48.13 -1.04 25.97
C GLU A 103 -47.85 -0.50 27.37
N ASN A 104 -48.81 0.30 27.85
CA ASN A 104 -49.03 0.72 29.23
C ASN A 104 -48.09 1.76 29.88
N LYS A 105 -48.62 2.98 29.84
CA LYS A 105 -48.59 3.96 30.92
C LYS A 105 -48.92 3.34 32.28
N GLN A 106 -48.35 4.00 33.30
CA GLN A 106 -48.79 4.15 34.69
C GLN A 106 -48.18 3.22 35.75
N ILE A 107 -47.58 3.92 36.74
CA ILE A 107 -47.70 3.73 38.21
C ILE A 107 -46.45 3.24 38.98
N THR A 108 -46.02 4.17 39.85
CA THR A 108 -45.42 4.05 41.21
C THR A 108 -43.95 3.67 41.46
N LYS A 109 -43.29 4.67 42.08
CA LYS A 109 -42.61 4.67 43.38
C LYS A 109 -41.32 3.88 43.60
N THR A 110 -40.48 4.57 44.39
CA THR A 110 -39.34 4.13 45.20
C THR A 110 -38.07 3.73 44.45
N ILE A 111 -36.96 4.45 44.73
CA ILE A 111 -35.89 3.97 45.61
C ILE A 111 -35.04 5.17 46.04
N THR A 112 -35.10 5.45 47.34
CA THR A 112 -34.15 6.23 48.12
C THR A 112 -33.18 5.23 48.74
N ILE A 113 -31.86 5.45 48.61
CA ILE A 113 -30.70 4.97 49.40
C ILE A 113 -29.46 5.41 48.58
N GLY A 114 -28.43 6.08 49.11
CA GLY A 114 -28.11 6.49 50.47
C GLY A 114 -26.72 7.13 50.53
N GLN A 115 -26.28 7.35 51.78
CA GLN A 115 -24.98 7.85 52.29
C GLN A 115 -24.88 9.37 52.45
N GLU A 116 -24.45 9.93 53.57
CA GLU A 116 -23.97 9.43 54.88
C GLU A 116 -23.76 10.71 55.70
N GLN A 117 -24.11 10.74 57.00
CA GLN A 117 -23.20 11.23 58.07
C GLN A 117 -23.90 11.35 59.43
N GLN A 118 -23.47 10.43 60.31
CA GLN A 118 -23.04 10.66 61.69
C GLN A 118 -24.05 11.21 62.71
N ASN A 119 -24.67 10.24 63.39
CA ASN A 119 -24.99 10.31 64.80
C ASN A 119 -23.77 10.74 65.64
N GLN A 120 -23.88 11.88 66.33
CA GLN A 120 -23.14 12.14 67.56
C GLN A 120 -24.15 12.40 68.68
N LYS A 121 -24.19 11.39 69.57
CA LYS A 121 -24.43 11.42 71.02
C LYS A 121 -25.08 12.69 71.58
N THR A 122 -26.34 12.52 71.99
CA THR A 122 -27.00 13.32 72.99
C THR A 122 -26.35 13.06 74.36
N ASP A 123 -25.44 13.94 74.77
CA ASP A 123 -25.06 14.04 76.19
C ASP A 123 -26.08 14.92 76.90
N ASN A 124 -26.81 14.28 77.82
CA ASN A 124 -27.66 14.88 78.82
C ASN A 124 -26.84 15.86 79.68
N HIS A 125 -27.05 17.16 79.49
CA HIS A 125 -26.79 18.14 80.55
C HIS A 125 -28.12 18.53 81.19
N PRO A 126 -28.37 18.18 82.47
CA PRO A 126 -29.44 18.80 83.22
C PRO A 126 -29.05 20.26 83.44
N ILE A 127 -29.95 21.17 83.05
CA ILE A 127 -29.88 22.57 83.47
C ILE A 127 -29.99 22.56 85.00
N GLU A 128 -28.86 22.82 85.66
CA GLU A 128 -28.81 23.16 87.07
C GLU A 128 -29.68 24.42 87.27
N ILE A 129 -30.83 24.22 87.92
CA ILE A 129 -31.55 25.29 88.58
C ILE A 129 -30.64 25.72 89.74
N PRO A 130 -30.13 26.97 89.77
CA PRO A 130 -29.46 27.47 90.96
C PRO A 130 -30.51 27.47 92.08
N ARG A 131 -30.30 26.59 93.06
CA ARG A 131 -30.93 26.69 94.37
C ARG A 131 -30.65 28.08 94.90
N LEU A 132 -31.66 28.94 94.89
CA LEU A 132 -31.64 30.13 95.73
C LEU A 132 -32.07 29.68 97.12
N ASP A 133 -31.06 29.34 97.91
CA ASP A 133 -31.13 29.36 99.36
C ASP A 133 -31.64 30.74 99.78
N SER A 134 -32.81 30.78 100.42
CA SER A 134 -33.16 31.87 101.31
C SER A 134 -34.04 31.32 102.44
N LEU A 135 -33.45 30.37 103.17
CA LEU A 135 -33.78 30.12 104.56
C LEU A 135 -33.33 31.32 105.40
N THR A 136 -34.20 32.32 105.50
CA THR A 136 -34.17 33.28 106.60
C THR A 136 -35.59 33.42 107.13
N SER A 137 -35.92 32.49 108.01
CA SER A 137 -36.90 32.62 109.06
C SER A 137 -36.60 33.86 109.91
N GLU A 138 -37.07 35.03 109.48
CA GLU A 138 -37.22 36.18 110.35
C GLU A 138 -38.58 36.09 111.04
N ASN A 139 -38.50 35.69 112.30
CA ASN A 139 -39.55 35.66 113.29
C ASN A 139 -40.01 37.11 113.57
N LYS A 140 -40.85 37.68 112.69
CA LYS A 140 -41.47 38.99 112.94
C LYS A 140 -42.64 38.81 113.89
N GLN A 141 -42.44 39.33 115.10
CA GLN A 141 -43.46 39.59 116.11
C GLN A 141 -44.71 40.17 115.44
N LYS A 142 -45.88 39.58 115.72
CA LYS A 142 -47.18 40.17 115.38
C LYS A 142 -47.36 41.41 116.24
N SER A 143 -46.92 42.57 115.74
CA SER A 143 -47.34 43.86 116.26
C SER A 143 -48.78 44.12 115.78
N VAL A 144 -49.72 44.13 116.72
CA VAL A 144 -51.08 44.61 116.49
C VAL A 144 -51.01 46.12 116.37
N TYR A 145 -51.43 46.68 115.25
CA TYR A 145 -51.69 48.11 115.12
C TYR A 145 -53.15 48.34 115.56
N GLN A 146 -53.32 49.08 116.64
CA GLN A 146 -54.62 49.55 117.12
C GLN A 146 -54.83 50.95 116.55
N LEU A 147 -55.95 51.18 115.86
CA LEU A 147 -56.34 52.49 115.34
C LEU A 147 -57.00 53.27 116.48
N ASP A 148 -56.46 54.45 116.80
CA ASP A 148 -57.13 55.46 117.61
C ASP A 148 -58.05 56.28 116.68
N ASP A 149 -59.25 55.79 116.40
CA ASP A 149 -60.42 56.62 116.00
C ASP A 149 -61.70 55.75 115.81
N ASP A 150 -62.74 56.06 116.59
CA ASP A 150 -64.04 55.35 116.66
C ASP A 150 -64.99 55.57 115.46
N GLU A 151 -64.49 55.91 114.27
CA GLU A 151 -65.34 56.21 113.09
C GLU A 151 -65.00 55.44 111.80
N GLN A 152 -64.15 54.41 111.81
CA GLN A 152 -63.90 53.58 110.62
C GLN A 152 -63.92 52.07 110.89
N ASP A 153 -64.80 51.37 110.16
CA ASP A 153 -64.96 49.91 110.19
C ASP A 153 -63.69 49.19 109.69
N GLU A 154 -63.04 48.45 110.58
CA GLU A 154 -61.79 47.72 110.35
C GLU A 154 -61.95 46.68 109.22
N TRP A 155 -63.16 46.14 109.04
CA TRP A 155 -63.47 45.24 107.92
C TRP A 155 -63.49 45.96 106.58
N ALA A 156 -63.92 47.23 106.55
CA ALA A 156 -63.86 48.05 105.34
C ALA A 156 -62.42 48.39 104.95
N ALA A 157 -61.52 48.58 105.92
CA ALA A 157 -60.09 48.78 105.67
C ALA A 157 -59.42 47.52 105.08
N ILE A 158 -59.75 46.33 105.61
CA ILE A 158 -59.28 45.04 105.07
C ILE A 158 -59.80 44.82 103.65
N ILE A 159 -61.09 45.02 103.40
CA ILE A 159 -61.69 44.89 102.05
C ILE A 159 -61.04 45.88 101.07
N LYS A 160 -60.79 47.13 101.50
CA LYS A 160 -60.12 48.14 100.67
C LYS A 160 -58.67 47.75 100.36
N HIS A 161 -57.96 47.17 101.33
CA HIS A 161 -56.61 46.65 101.13
C HIS A 161 -56.58 45.45 100.17
N ASP A 162 -57.48 44.48 100.34
CA ASP A 162 -57.59 43.32 99.45
C ASP A 162 -58.01 43.73 98.03
N THR A 163 -58.90 44.71 97.90
CA THR A 163 -59.28 45.29 96.60
C THR A 163 -58.09 46.00 95.95
N ALA A 164 -57.29 46.74 96.72
CA ALA A 164 -56.08 47.39 96.22
C ALA A 164 -54.99 46.39 95.82
N LEU A 165 -54.82 45.29 96.58
CA LEU A 165 -53.93 44.20 96.22
C LEU A 165 -54.39 43.48 94.95
N TYR A 166 -55.69 43.20 94.81
CA TYR A 166 -56.26 42.61 93.62
C TYR A 166 -56.08 43.50 92.38
N GLN A 167 -56.30 44.82 92.51
CA GLN A 167 -56.04 45.78 91.44
C GLN A 167 -54.56 45.80 91.06
N LYS A 168 -53.65 45.79 92.05
CA LYS A 168 -52.21 45.72 91.82
C LYS A 168 -51.81 44.41 91.13
N GLU A 169 -52.39 43.29 91.52
CA GLU A 169 -52.14 41.98 90.88
C GLU A 169 -52.66 41.96 89.43
N GLN A 170 -53.84 42.54 89.17
CA GLN A 170 -54.38 42.69 87.82
C GLN A 170 -53.50 43.57 86.94
N ASP A 171 -52.99 44.68 87.47
CA ASP A 171 -52.07 45.56 86.74
C ASP A 171 -50.71 44.90 86.50
N GLU A 172 -50.18 44.15 87.46
CA GLU A 172 -48.97 43.34 87.28
C GLU A 172 -49.18 42.21 86.27
N LYS A 173 -50.35 41.58 86.25
CA LYS A 173 -50.72 40.58 85.25
C LYS A 173 -50.80 41.19 83.85
N LYS A 174 -51.43 42.37 83.70
CA LYS A 174 -51.46 43.13 82.43
C LYS A 174 -50.05 43.53 81.98
N LYS A 175 -49.19 44.01 82.89
CA LYS A 175 -47.79 44.34 82.57
C LYS A 175 -47.00 43.11 82.11
N ARG A 176 -47.16 41.96 82.79
CA ARG A 176 -46.54 40.69 82.37
C ARG A 176 -47.05 40.24 81.01
N GLU A 177 -48.35 40.35 80.74
CA GLU A 177 -48.93 40.01 79.43
C GLU A 177 -48.41 40.94 78.32
N GLN A 178 -48.30 42.25 78.58
CA GLN A 178 -47.71 43.20 77.64
C GLN A 178 -46.23 42.89 77.35
N GLN A 179 -45.44 42.58 78.38
CA GLN A 179 -44.04 42.17 78.20
C GLN A 179 -43.92 40.87 77.41
N LEU A 180 -44.80 39.88 77.64
CA LEU A 180 -44.83 38.64 76.87
C LEU A 180 -45.18 38.90 75.40
N ARG A 181 -46.20 39.73 75.14
CA ARG A 181 -46.58 40.14 73.78
C ARG A 181 -45.44 40.89 73.08
N GLN A 182 -44.72 41.76 73.80
CA GLN A 182 -43.57 42.48 73.25
C GLN A 182 -42.42 41.53 72.89
N LYS A 183 -42.06 40.60 73.80
CA LYS A 183 -41.04 39.57 73.50
C LYS A 183 -41.43 38.70 72.31
N LEU A 184 -42.70 38.28 72.24
CA LEU A 184 -43.20 37.49 71.11
C LEU A 184 -43.12 38.27 69.79
N ARG A 185 -43.42 39.57 69.80
CA ARG A 185 -43.26 40.44 68.63
C ARG A 185 -41.79 40.57 68.23
N ASP A 186 -40.90 40.82 69.18
CA ASP A 186 -39.47 40.96 68.92
C ASP A 186 -38.86 39.65 68.37
N ASP A 187 -39.29 38.50 68.87
CA ASP A 187 -38.88 37.18 68.36
C ASP A 187 -39.42 36.91 66.94
N LEU A 188 -40.67 37.27 66.65
CA LEU A 188 -41.24 37.17 65.31
C LEU A 188 -40.53 38.10 64.32
N ASP A 189 -40.25 39.34 64.72
CA ASP A 189 -39.50 40.30 63.90
C ASP A 189 -38.06 39.82 63.65
N LYS A 190 -37.44 39.16 64.63
CA LYS A 190 -36.12 38.51 64.48
C LYS A 190 -36.18 37.36 63.48
N GLN A 191 -37.19 36.49 63.56
CA GLN A 191 -37.38 35.38 62.61
C GLN A 191 -37.63 35.90 61.19
N LEU A 192 -38.39 36.98 61.02
CA LEU A 192 -38.59 37.60 59.71
C LEU A 192 -37.29 38.14 59.12
N LYS A 193 -36.47 38.83 59.92
CA LYS A 193 -35.16 39.33 59.49
C LYS A 193 -34.20 38.21 59.11
N GLU A 194 -34.14 37.14 59.91
CA GLU A 194 -33.31 35.97 59.63
C GLU A 194 -33.75 35.28 58.32
N LYS A 195 -35.05 35.08 58.13
CA LYS A 195 -35.61 34.53 56.89
C LYS A 195 -35.31 35.40 55.67
N GLU A 196 -35.38 36.73 55.81
CA GLU A 196 -35.02 37.65 54.73
C GLU A 196 -33.52 37.60 54.41
N GLN A 197 -32.66 37.49 55.42
CA GLN A 197 -31.22 37.35 55.24
C GLN A 197 -30.87 36.04 54.51
N ILE A 198 -31.46 34.91 54.95
CA ILE A 198 -31.28 33.61 54.28
C ILE A 198 -31.72 33.70 52.82
N LYS A 199 -32.88 34.31 52.55
CA LYS A 199 -33.37 34.49 51.17
C LYS A 199 -32.41 35.34 50.32
N LYS A 200 -31.80 36.39 50.88
CA LYS A 200 -30.79 37.20 50.17
C LYS A 200 -29.51 36.41 49.90
N GLU A 201 -29.05 35.61 50.86
CA GLU A 201 -27.89 34.75 50.68
C GLU A 201 -28.12 33.65 49.64
N GLU A 202 -29.30 33.03 49.64
CA GLU A 202 -29.71 32.06 48.62
C GLU A 202 -29.77 32.69 47.24
N ALA A 203 -30.38 33.87 47.10
CA ALA A 203 -30.43 34.59 45.82
C ALA A 203 -29.03 34.95 45.29
N LEU A 204 -28.09 35.34 46.18
CA LEU A 204 -26.70 35.58 45.79
C LEU A 204 -25.97 34.29 45.38
N LYS A 205 -26.20 33.18 46.08
CA LYS A 205 -25.64 31.88 45.71
C LYS A 205 -26.18 31.40 44.36
N GLU A 206 -27.48 31.54 44.12
CA GLU A 206 -28.12 31.21 42.86
C GLU A 206 -27.58 32.07 41.71
N ALA A 207 -27.44 33.39 41.92
CA ALA A 207 -26.85 34.29 40.93
C ALA A 207 -25.41 33.89 40.57
N LYS A 208 -24.57 33.55 41.56
CA LYS A 208 -23.21 33.05 41.33
C LYS A 208 -23.20 31.73 40.59
N PHE A 209 -24.08 30.81 40.94
CA PHE A 209 -24.22 29.52 40.25
C PHE A 209 -24.60 29.72 38.78
N ASN A 210 -25.58 30.59 38.50
CA ASN A 210 -26.00 30.91 37.15
C ASN A 210 -24.88 31.57 36.34
N GLN A 211 -24.12 32.49 36.94
CA GLN A 211 -22.96 33.12 36.30
C GLN A 211 -21.88 32.10 35.95
N LEU A 212 -21.52 31.21 36.88
CA LEU A 212 -20.53 30.15 36.63
C LEU A 212 -21.00 29.22 35.51
N ASN A 213 -22.28 28.85 35.51
CA ASN A 213 -22.84 27.99 34.47
C ASN A 213 -22.83 28.68 33.09
N GLN A 214 -23.09 29.99 33.05
CA GLN A 214 -22.99 30.78 31.83
C GLN A 214 -21.55 30.85 31.30
N GLN A 215 -20.56 31.04 32.18
CA GLN A 215 -19.14 31.01 31.81
C GLN A 215 -18.75 29.64 31.24
N ARG A 216 -19.15 28.55 31.92
CA ARG A 216 -18.89 27.19 31.44
C ARG A 216 -19.51 26.92 30.07
N LYS A 217 -20.71 27.46 29.81
CA LYS A 217 -21.36 27.36 28.50
C LYS A 217 -20.56 28.11 27.43
N GLN A 218 -20.09 29.31 27.73
CA GLN A 218 -19.26 30.10 26.80
C GLN A 218 -17.93 29.42 26.50
N GLU A 219 -17.25 28.89 27.50
CA GLU A 219 -16.01 28.11 27.33
C GLU A 219 -16.24 26.88 26.45
N PHE A 220 -17.35 26.16 26.66
CA PHE A 220 -17.72 25.01 25.84
C PHE A 220 -18.01 25.40 24.38
N GLU A 221 -18.72 26.50 24.14
CA GLU A 221 -18.98 27.03 22.80
C GLU A 221 -17.68 27.45 22.09
N GLN A 222 -16.74 28.09 22.81
CA GLN A 222 -15.42 28.44 22.28
C GLN A 222 -14.60 27.19 21.92
N TYR A 223 -14.60 26.18 22.78
CA TYR A 223 -13.92 24.91 22.53
C TYR A 223 -14.48 24.20 21.28
N GLU A 224 -15.81 24.12 21.16
CA GLU A 224 -16.46 23.55 19.96
C GLU A 224 -16.15 24.36 18.69
N LYS A 225 -16.05 25.69 18.79
CA LYS A 225 -15.62 26.53 17.68
C LYS A 225 -14.18 26.25 17.26
N GLN A 226 -13.26 26.19 18.22
CA GLN A 226 -11.84 25.85 17.95
C GLN A 226 -11.70 24.46 17.33
N LYS A 227 -12.44 23.48 17.83
CA LYS A 227 -12.48 22.12 17.27
C LYS A 227 -12.95 22.11 15.82
N LYS A 228 -14.02 22.87 15.51
CA LYS A 228 -14.50 23.03 14.12
C LYS A 228 -13.47 23.71 13.22
N GLU A 229 -12.77 24.73 13.71
CA GLU A 229 -11.69 25.41 12.98
C GLU A 229 -10.51 24.47 12.72
N GLN A 230 -10.08 23.68 13.71
CA GLN A 230 -9.04 22.67 13.53
C GLN A 230 -9.42 21.61 12.50
N ILE A 231 -10.68 21.15 12.50
CA ILE A 231 -11.17 20.21 11.48
C ILE A 231 -11.12 20.85 10.09
N LYS A 232 -11.54 22.11 9.95
CA LYS A 232 -11.46 22.84 8.67
C LYS A 232 -10.01 23.01 8.20
N ILE A 233 -9.08 23.34 9.09
CA ILE A 233 -7.66 23.45 8.77
C ILE A 233 -7.13 22.11 8.28
N LYS A 234 -7.41 21.00 8.98
CA LYS A 234 -7.02 19.65 8.55
C LYS A 234 -7.59 19.29 7.18
N GLN A 235 -8.85 19.61 6.92
CA GLN A 235 -9.47 19.38 5.61
C GLN A 235 -8.80 20.19 4.50
N LEU A 236 -8.39 21.44 4.79
CA LEU A 236 -7.70 22.31 3.84
C LEU A 236 -6.28 21.81 3.56
N GLU A 237 -5.55 21.40 4.60
CA GLU A 237 -4.22 20.77 4.47
C GLU A 237 -4.28 19.48 3.66
N GLU A 238 -5.26 18.62 3.94
CA GLU A 238 -5.46 17.39 3.18
C GLU A 238 -5.79 17.68 1.70
N ARG A 239 -6.64 18.67 1.43
CA ARG A 239 -6.92 19.11 0.06
C ARG A 239 -5.65 19.62 -0.63
N LYS A 240 -4.85 20.44 0.05
CA LYS A 240 -3.58 20.95 -0.48
C LYS A 240 -2.60 19.82 -0.81
N LEU A 241 -2.49 18.82 0.07
CA LEU A 241 -1.65 17.63 -0.16
C LEU A 241 -2.15 16.82 -1.36
N ARG A 242 -3.47 16.61 -1.50
CA ARG A 242 -4.04 15.95 -2.67
C ARG A 242 -3.75 16.72 -3.96
N ASP A 243 -3.93 18.04 -3.95
CA ASP A 243 -3.65 18.90 -5.11
C ASP A 243 -2.16 18.87 -5.49
N GLU A 244 -1.26 18.87 -4.50
CA GLU A 244 0.18 18.72 -4.70
C GLU A 244 0.54 17.35 -5.30
N GLN A 245 -0.05 16.27 -4.80
CA GLN A 245 0.14 14.93 -5.35
C GLN A 245 -0.31 14.84 -6.82
N VAL A 246 -1.50 15.37 -7.13
CA VAL A 246 -2.03 15.41 -8.50
C VAL A 246 -1.12 16.25 -9.41
N TYR A 247 -0.59 17.37 -8.91
CA TYR A 247 0.35 18.20 -9.66
C TYR A 247 1.66 17.45 -9.96
N GLN A 248 2.25 16.80 -8.95
CA GLN A 248 3.47 16.00 -9.11
C GLN A 248 3.27 14.83 -10.08
N GLU A 249 2.13 14.14 -10.02
CA GLU A 249 1.80 13.05 -10.93
C GLU A 249 1.64 13.56 -12.37
N LYS A 250 0.92 14.67 -12.58
CA LYS A 250 0.81 15.32 -13.89
C LYS A 250 2.17 15.75 -14.44
N TYR A 251 3.03 16.29 -13.59
CA TYR A 251 4.39 16.69 -13.97
C TYR A 251 5.21 15.47 -14.41
N LYS A 252 5.25 14.40 -13.60
CA LYS A 252 5.94 13.14 -13.94
C LYS A 252 5.40 12.53 -15.23
N LYS A 253 4.08 12.55 -15.44
CA LYS A 253 3.46 12.06 -16.67
C LYS A 253 3.89 12.88 -17.89
N ARG A 254 3.97 14.21 -17.78
CA ARG A 254 4.47 15.07 -18.86
C ARG A 254 5.95 14.82 -19.17
N GLU A 255 6.79 14.68 -18.15
CA GLU A 255 8.20 14.33 -18.32
C GLU A 255 8.37 12.96 -18.99
N SER A 256 7.63 11.95 -18.53
CA SER A 256 7.62 10.62 -19.16
C SER A 256 7.15 10.67 -20.61
N GLN A 257 6.11 11.44 -20.93
CA GLN A 257 5.66 11.65 -22.31
C GLN A 257 6.71 12.37 -23.16
N LYS A 258 7.43 13.34 -22.60
CA LYS A 258 8.51 14.04 -23.29
C LYS A 258 9.69 13.11 -23.56
N GLN A 259 10.07 12.28 -22.60
CA GLN A 259 11.12 11.26 -22.77
C GLN A 259 10.72 10.20 -23.80
N SER A 260 9.47 9.71 -23.76
CA SER A 260 8.94 8.79 -24.78
C SER A 260 9.02 9.40 -26.18
N LYS A 261 8.59 10.66 -26.34
CA LYS A 261 8.71 11.35 -27.64
C LYS A 261 10.15 11.51 -28.11
N LEU A 262 11.08 11.82 -27.21
CA LEU A 262 12.51 11.90 -27.54
C LEU A 262 13.05 10.54 -28.01
N GLN A 263 12.66 9.44 -27.37
CA GLN A 263 13.03 8.09 -27.78
C GLN A 263 12.42 7.72 -29.15
N ASP A 264 11.16 8.09 -29.38
CA ASP A 264 10.50 7.89 -30.66
C ASP A 264 11.19 8.69 -31.78
N ASP A 265 11.54 9.95 -31.51
CA ASP A 265 12.27 10.81 -32.45
C ASP A 265 13.68 10.26 -32.76
N GLU A 266 14.40 9.76 -31.74
CA GLU A 266 15.70 9.12 -31.91
C GLU A 266 15.58 7.84 -32.76
N MET A 267 14.58 7.01 -32.51
CA MET A 267 14.29 5.81 -33.30
C MET A 267 13.97 6.16 -34.76
N LEU A 268 13.13 7.19 -34.98
CA LEU A 268 12.83 7.68 -36.33
C LEU A 268 14.07 8.21 -37.04
N GLN A 269 14.98 8.87 -36.32
CA GLN A 269 16.24 9.34 -36.87
C GLN A 269 17.16 8.18 -37.23
N GLN A 270 17.26 7.15 -36.38
CA GLN A 270 18.00 5.93 -36.68
C GLN A 270 17.43 5.22 -37.92
N LEU A 271 16.11 5.07 -38.02
CA LEU A 271 15.45 4.48 -39.18
C LEU A 271 15.71 5.28 -40.46
N LYS A 272 15.64 6.62 -40.40
CA LYS A 272 15.99 7.48 -41.54
C LYS A 272 17.46 7.30 -41.97
N ASN A 273 18.37 7.17 -41.00
CA ASN A 273 19.77 6.92 -41.28
C ASN A 273 19.98 5.53 -41.91
N GLU A 274 19.28 4.51 -41.43
CA GLU A 274 19.29 3.14 -41.99
C GLU A 274 18.82 3.15 -43.46
N ILE A 275 17.66 3.78 -43.73
CA ILE A 275 17.11 3.92 -45.09
C ILE A 275 18.07 4.70 -45.99
N SER A 276 18.67 5.79 -45.50
CA SER A 276 19.64 6.57 -46.25
C SER A 276 20.89 5.74 -46.57
N ARG A 277 21.37 4.93 -45.62
CA ARG A 277 22.51 4.04 -45.82
C ARG A 277 22.20 2.94 -46.82
N GLU A 278 21.04 2.29 -46.71
CA GLU A 278 20.59 1.28 -47.66
C GLU A 278 20.47 1.86 -49.07
N SER A 279 19.92 3.08 -49.20
CA SER A 279 19.85 3.81 -50.47
C SER A 279 21.24 4.09 -51.06
N GLN A 280 22.20 4.53 -50.24
CA GLN A 280 23.58 4.75 -50.67
C GLN A 280 24.26 3.44 -51.11
N GLU A 281 24.07 2.35 -50.37
CA GLU A 281 24.61 1.03 -50.73
C GLU A 281 24.01 0.51 -52.04
N LEU A 282 22.72 0.71 -52.26
CA LEU A 282 22.05 0.33 -53.51
C LEU A 282 22.55 1.17 -54.70
N ASN A 283 22.73 2.47 -54.50
CA ASN A 283 23.33 3.35 -55.51
C ASN A 283 24.77 2.97 -55.82
N LYS A 284 25.56 2.63 -54.79
CA LYS A 284 26.94 2.14 -54.96
C LYS A 284 26.96 0.85 -55.77
N LYS A 285 26.10 -0.13 -55.44
CA LYS A 285 25.97 -1.38 -56.22
C LYS A 285 25.58 -1.11 -57.69
N ARG A 286 24.66 -0.17 -57.93
CA ARG A 286 24.28 0.25 -59.29
C ARG A 286 25.46 0.89 -60.02
N GLN A 287 26.27 1.70 -59.36
CA GLN A 287 27.47 2.30 -59.95
C GLN A 287 28.53 1.23 -60.27
N GLU A 288 28.81 0.32 -59.33
CA GLU A 288 29.73 -0.80 -59.55
C GLU A 288 29.30 -1.70 -60.72
N GLN A 289 27.99 -1.93 -60.89
CA GLN A 289 27.45 -2.66 -62.05
C GLN A 289 27.67 -1.89 -63.36
N LYS A 290 27.47 -0.57 -63.38
CA LYS A 290 27.77 0.27 -64.55
C LYS A 290 29.25 0.24 -64.89
N ASP A 291 30.12 0.37 -63.90
CA ASP A 291 31.57 0.37 -64.09
C ASP A 291 32.05 -0.99 -64.63
N LYS A 292 31.54 -2.10 -64.07
CA LYS A 292 31.79 -3.46 -64.60
C LYS A 292 31.31 -3.62 -66.03
N PHE A 293 30.11 -3.14 -66.35
CA PHE A 293 29.59 -3.20 -67.71
C PHE A 293 30.45 -2.39 -68.69
N GLN A 294 30.88 -1.20 -68.29
CA GLN A 294 31.78 -0.37 -69.08
C GLN A 294 33.15 -1.02 -69.28
N GLN A 295 33.67 -1.71 -68.26
CA GLN A 295 34.90 -2.49 -68.37
C GLN A 295 34.76 -3.63 -69.37
N ILE A 296 33.66 -4.40 -69.31
CA ILE A 296 33.37 -5.48 -70.27
C ILE A 296 33.25 -4.93 -71.70
N LEU A 297 32.64 -3.76 -71.90
CA LEU A 297 32.58 -3.12 -73.22
C LEU A 297 33.98 -2.77 -73.74
N LYS A 298 34.85 -2.19 -72.89
CA LYS A 298 36.23 -1.88 -73.26
C LYS A 298 37.03 -3.15 -73.58
N GLU A 299 36.88 -4.21 -72.78
CA GLU A 299 37.53 -5.49 -73.03
C GLU A 299 37.07 -6.12 -74.35
N ASN A 300 35.75 -6.08 -74.64
CA ASN A 300 35.22 -6.54 -75.93
C ASN A 300 35.73 -5.73 -77.12
N GLU A 301 35.86 -4.41 -76.97
CA GLU A 301 36.44 -3.54 -78.00
C GLU A 301 37.92 -3.87 -78.25
N GLN A 302 38.70 -4.07 -77.18
CA GLN A 302 40.09 -4.51 -77.29
C GLN A 302 40.22 -5.89 -77.94
N LEU A 303 39.34 -6.84 -77.62
CA LEU A 303 39.32 -8.16 -78.26
C LEU A 303 38.99 -8.05 -79.75
N ARG A 304 38.03 -7.18 -80.14
CA ARG A 304 37.75 -6.91 -81.56
C ARG A 304 38.95 -6.31 -82.28
N TYR A 305 39.64 -5.37 -81.65
CA TYR A 305 40.84 -4.76 -82.21
C TYR A 305 41.96 -5.79 -82.39
N LYS A 306 42.25 -6.60 -81.36
CA LYS A 306 43.22 -7.70 -81.44
C LYS A 306 42.86 -8.72 -82.52
N ALA A 307 41.59 -9.13 -82.61
CA ALA A 307 41.14 -10.05 -83.65
C ALA A 307 41.33 -9.46 -85.06
N GLN A 308 41.12 -8.15 -85.24
CA GLN A 308 41.44 -7.48 -86.51
C GLN A 308 42.93 -7.44 -86.80
N GLU A 309 43.79 -7.19 -85.81
CA GLU A 309 45.25 -7.25 -85.97
C GLU A 309 45.73 -8.65 -86.30
N GLU A 310 45.24 -9.68 -85.60
CA GLU A 310 45.54 -11.09 -85.90
C GLU A 310 45.09 -11.48 -87.31
N LEU A 311 43.91 -11.03 -87.75
CA LEU A 311 43.44 -11.27 -89.12
C LEU A 311 44.36 -10.58 -90.16
N LYS A 312 44.84 -9.37 -89.89
CA LYS A 312 45.81 -8.69 -90.76
C LYS A 312 47.13 -9.45 -90.81
N LEU A 313 47.64 -9.87 -89.66
CA LEU A 313 48.88 -10.64 -89.57
C LEU A 313 48.75 -11.99 -90.30
N GLN A 314 47.62 -12.68 -90.16
CA GLN A 314 47.35 -13.93 -90.87
C GLN A 314 47.33 -13.70 -92.39
N LYS A 315 46.68 -12.63 -92.87
CA LYS A 315 46.71 -12.28 -94.30
C LYS A 315 48.12 -11.99 -94.80
N GLU A 316 48.95 -11.32 -94.00
CA GLU A 316 50.36 -11.08 -94.35
C GLU A 316 51.16 -12.38 -94.41
N ILE A 317 50.97 -13.28 -93.44
CA ILE A 317 51.60 -14.61 -93.42
C ILE A 317 51.17 -15.43 -94.64
N ASP A 318 49.86 -15.49 -94.93
CA ASP A 318 49.32 -16.20 -96.09
C ASP A 318 49.87 -15.61 -97.40
N THR A 319 49.94 -14.28 -97.52
CA THR A 319 50.51 -13.61 -98.69
C THR A 319 51.99 -13.97 -98.86
N LYS A 320 52.76 -13.94 -97.76
CA LYS A 320 54.18 -14.32 -97.77
C LYS A 320 54.37 -15.80 -98.12
N LEU A 321 53.50 -16.66 -97.62
CA LEU A 321 53.49 -18.09 -97.95
C LEU A 321 53.17 -18.32 -99.43
N GLN A 322 52.17 -17.63 -99.98
CA GLN A 322 51.84 -17.68 -101.41
C GLN A 322 53.01 -17.20 -102.27
N GLN A 323 53.70 -16.12 -101.87
CA GLN A 323 54.90 -15.64 -102.55
C GLN A 323 56.03 -16.67 -102.52
N GLN A 324 56.26 -17.33 -101.37
CA GLN A 324 57.26 -18.40 -101.25
C GLN A 324 56.88 -19.63 -102.08
N GLN A 325 55.60 -20.01 -102.12
CA GLN A 325 55.12 -21.10 -102.97
C GLN A 325 55.28 -20.77 -104.45
N LEU A 326 54.96 -19.54 -104.86
CA LEU A 326 55.19 -19.06 -106.23
C LEU A 326 56.67 -19.08 -106.57
N GLN A 327 57.53 -18.59 -105.68
CA GLN A 327 58.99 -18.61 -105.88
C GLN A 327 59.51 -20.05 -106.00
N LYS A 328 59.02 -20.97 -105.16
CA LYS A 328 59.35 -22.39 -105.24
C LYS A 328 58.83 -23.02 -106.53
N MET A 329 57.64 -22.66 -106.99
CA MET A 329 57.09 -23.14 -108.25
C MET A 329 57.92 -22.64 -109.44
N ILE A 330 58.35 -21.38 -109.43
CA ILE A 330 59.28 -20.81 -110.42
C ILE A 330 60.60 -21.59 -110.37
N GLN A 331 61.18 -21.84 -109.19
CA GLN A 331 62.40 -22.64 -109.05
C GLN A 331 62.21 -24.09 -109.51
N ASP A 332 61.04 -24.69 -109.27
CA ASP A 332 60.72 -26.04 -109.74
C ASP A 332 60.45 -26.08 -111.24
N ASP A 333 59.94 -25.00 -111.84
CA ASP A 333 59.80 -24.84 -113.29
C ASP A 333 61.16 -24.62 -113.94
N GLU A 334 62.03 -23.77 -113.39
CA GLU A 334 63.43 -23.63 -113.80
C GLU A 334 64.17 -24.95 -113.67
N ARG A 335 63.98 -25.67 -112.56
CA ARG A 335 64.57 -27.00 -112.34
C ARG A 335 63.97 -28.01 -113.30
N ARG A 336 62.67 -27.96 -113.61
CA ARG A 336 62.03 -28.81 -114.63
C ARG A 336 62.52 -28.49 -116.02
N GLU A 337 62.78 -27.23 -116.34
CA GLU A 337 63.33 -26.80 -117.62
C GLU A 337 64.80 -27.21 -117.74
N GLN A 338 65.59 -27.07 -116.68
CA GLN A 338 66.95 -27.61 -116.59
C GLN A 338 66.94 -29.14 -116.68
N GLN A 339 66.03 -29.80 -115.97
CA GLN A 339 65.86 -31.25 -116.06
C GLN A 339 65.32 -31.68 -117.42
N LYS A 340 64.52 -30.86 -118.11
CA LYS A 340 64.05 -31.11 -119.48
C LYS A 340 65.20 -30.94 -120.45
N LYS A 341 66.03 -29.91 -120.33
CA LYS A 341 67.28 -29.77 -121.10
C LYS A 341 68.22 -30.96 -120.85
N ASN A 342 68.44 -31.32 -119.59
CA ASN A 342 69.24 -32.48 -119.20
C ASN A 342 68.59 -33.81 -119.62
N ARG A 343 67.25 -33.88 -119.68
CA ARG A 343 66.49 -35.05 -120.19
C ARG A 343 66.49 -35.08 -121.69
N ASP A 344 66.47 -33.98 -122.42
CA ASP A 344 66.57 -33.96 -123.88
C ASP A 344 68.00 -34.35 -124.30
N GLU A 345 69.01 -33.92 -123.54
CA GLU A 345 70.39 -34.41 -123.65
C GLU A 345 70.50 -35.90 -123.28
N LYS A 346 69.89 -36.32 -122.16
CA LYS A 346 69.84 -37.72 -121.78
C LYS A 346 68.97 -38.57 -122.69
N ILE A 347 67.89 -38.07 -123.30
CA ILE A 347 67.00 -38.77 -124.25
C ILE A 347 67.70 -38.90 -125.59
N LYS A 348 68.52 -37.91 -126.01
CA LYS A 348 69.50 -38.15 -127.09
C LYS A 348 70.45 -39.29 -126.74
N GLN A 349 70.88 -39.42 -125.48
CA GLN A 349 71.73 -40.53 -125.01
C GLN A 349 70.95 -41.84 -124.68
N PHE A 350 69.65 -41.78 -124.39
CA PHE A 350 68.77 -42.89 -123.96
C PHE A 350 67.95 -43.47 -125.12
N MET A 351 67.57 -42.69 -126.15
CA MET A 351 67.08 -43.22 -127.44
C MET A 351 68.15 -44.10 -128.10
N SER A 352 69.42 -43.88 -127.76
CA SER A 352 70.53 -44.75 -128.16
C SER A 352 70.63 -46.05 -127.32
N ASN A 353 70.08 -46.10 -126.10
CA ASN A 353 70.43 -47.15 -125.13
C ASN A 353 69.27 -47.83 -124.40
N TYR A 354 68.00 -47.44 -124.60
CA TYR A 354 66.89 -48.01 -123.82
C TYR A 354 65.63 -48.23 -124.66
N SER A 355 65.86 -48.94 -125.78
CA SER A 355 64.89 -49.88 -126.37
C SER A 355 64.63 -51.11 -125.47
N HIS A 356 65.13 -51.13 -124.23
CA HIS A 356 64.95 -52.25 -123.31
C HIS A 356 64.49 -51.79 -121.94
N GLN A 357 63.23 -52.13 -121.63
CA GLN A 357 62.79 -52.55 -120.30
C GLN A 357 62.11 -51.49 -119.42
N VAL A 358 60.87 -51.24 -119.80
CA VAL A 358 59.80 -50.63 -119.02
C VAL A 358 59.16 -51.68 -118.07
N LEU A 359 58.66 -51.21 -116.93
CA LEU A 359 57.64 -51.83 -116.07
C LEU A 359 58.02 -53.08 -115.25
N SER A 360 58.41 -52.86 -114.00
CA SER A 360 57.92 -53.70 -112.91
C SER A 360 57.99 -52.97 -111.57
N LYS A 361 56.89 -53.09 -110.82
CA LYS A 361 56.69 -52.72 -109.40
C LYS A 361 56.14 -51.33 -109.14
N GLN A 362 54.86 -51.27 -108.81
CA GLN A 362 54.44 -51.05 -107.41
C GLN A 362 52.91 -51.17 -107.30
N LYS A 363 52.45 -52.34 -106.82
CA LYS A 363 51.10 -52.54 -106.30
C LYS A 363 51.22 -53.32 -105.00
N GLU A 364 51.75 -52.65 -103.97
CA GLU A 364 51.93 -53.18 -102.62
C GLU A 364 51.81 -52.00 -101.64
N ASN A 365 50.60 -51.45 -101.48
CA ASN A 365 50.37 -50.40 -100.48
C ASN A 365 48.95 -50.32 -99.94
N GLU A 366 48.13 -51.37 -100.09
CA GLU A 366 46.72 -51.35 -99.66
C GLU A 366 46.42 -52.20 -98.40
N GLU A 367 47.43 -52.81 -97.75
CA GLU A 367 47.17 -53.77 -96.66
C GLU A 367 47.42 -53.25 -95.22
N ASN A 368 47.86 -52.01 -95.02
CA ASN A 368 48.24 -51.50 -93.68
C ASN A 368 47.25 -50.51 -93.02
N GLU A 369 46.15 -50.12 -93.67
CA GLU A 369 45.24 -49.10 -93.12
C GLU A 369 44.21 -49.66 -92.12
N GLY A 370 43.88 -50.96 -92.19
CA GLY A 370 42.82 -51.56 -91.37
C GLY A 370 43.18 -51.78 -89.89
N LYS A 371 44.47 -51.92 -89.54
CA LYS A 371 44.91 -52.23 -88.16
C LYS A 371 45.03 -51.01 -87.25
N GLN A 372 45.24 -49.80 -87.79
CA GLN A 372 45.44 -48.59 -86.96
C GLN A 372 44.12 -48.00 -86.41
N MET A 373 43.00 -48.19 -87.10
CA MET A 373 41.70 -47.61 -86.70
C MET A 373 41.11 -48.30 -85.45
N LEU A 374 41.31 -49.61 -85.31
CA LEU A 374 40.76 -50.40 -84.20
C LEU A 374 41.45 -50.07 -82.86
N GLU A 375 42.72 -49.70 -82.90
CA GLU A 375 43.51 -49.36 -81.69
C GLU A 375 43.15 -47.97 -81.13
N GLN A 376 42.78 -47.01 -81.99
CA GLN A 376 42.29 -45.69 -81.56
C GLN A 376 40.96 -45.76 -80.82
N LEU A 377 40.04 -46.62 -81.28
CA LEU A 377 38.70 -46.74 -80.71
C LEU A 377 38.70 -47.34 -79.29
N LYS A 378 39.64 -48.25 -79.01
CA LYS A 378 39.86 -48.81 -77.67
C LYS A 378 40.41 -47.76 -76.68
N LYS A 379 41.37 -46.93 -77.13
CA LYS A 379 41.96 -45.87 -76.28
C LYS A 379 40.94 -44.81 -75.89
N GLN A 380 39.97 -44.51 -76.76
CA GLN A 380 38.93 -43.52 -76.48
C GLN A 380 37.90 -44.01 -75.44
N GLN A 381 37.51 -45.28 -75.48
CA GLN A 381 36.60 -45.86 -74.47
C GLN A 381 37.19 -45.94 -73.06
N GLU A 382 38.50 -46.17 -72.92
CA GLU A 382 39.16 -46.17 -71.60
C GLU A 382 39.25 -44.77 -70.99
N TYR A 383 39.48 -43.75 -71.82
CA TYR A 383 39.52 -42.36 -71.38
C TYR A 383 38.15 -41.88 -70.84
N ASP A 384 37.06 -42.24 -71.51
CA ASP A 384 35.70 -41.88 -71.08
C ASP A 384 35.31 -42.53 -69.75
N LYS A 385 35.69 -43.80 -69.52
CA LYS A 385 35.46 -44.47 -68.24
C LYS A 385 36.20 -43.80 -67.08
N GLN A 386 37.42 -43.34 -67.28
CA GLN A 386 38.20 -42.64 -66.26
C GLN A 386 37.60 -41.26 -65.93
N GLN A 387 37.15 -40.52 -66.95
CA GLN A 387 36.43 -39.24 -66.78
C GLN A 387 35.15 -39.40 -65.96
N GLU A 388 34.37 -40.45 -66.21
CA GLU A 388 33.12 -40.70 -65.50
C GLU A 388 33.33 -41.06 -64.01
N GLN A 389 34.37 -41.86 -63.71
CA GLN A 389 34.76 -42.17 -62.34
C GLN A 389 35.22 -40.92 -61.57
N TYR A 390 35.99 -40.05 -62.23
CA TYR A 390 36.46 -38.80 -61.64
C TYR A 390 35.31 -37.84 -61.31
N LYS A 391 34.30 -37.73 -62.20
CA LYS A 391 33.08 -36.94 -61.94
C LYS A 391 32.29 -37.48 -60.74
N LYS A 392 32.11 -38.80 -60.65
CA LYS A 392 31.42 -39.46 -59.51
C LYS A 392 32.15 -39.23 -58.18
N LEU A 393 33.47 -39.24 -58.16
CA LEU A 393 34.27 -38.92 -56.97
C LEU A 393 34.09 -37.47 -56.52
N LYS A 394 34.20 -36.50 -57.44
CA LYS A 394 33.99 -35.08 -57.13
C LYS A 394 32.58 -34.78 -56.62
N GLU A 395 31.57 -35.48 -57.14
CA GLU A 395 30.19 -35.31 -56.69
C GLU A 395 29.99 -35.85 -55.26
N LYS A 396 30.61 -36.98 -54.92
CA LYS A 396 30.63 -37.51 -53.55
C LYS A 396 31.31 -36.54 -52.58
N GLU A 397 32.47 -36.00 -52.93
CA GLU A 397 33.19 -35.02 -52.10
C GLU A 397 32.35 -33.76 -51.84
N LYS A 398 31.64 -33.25 -52.86
CA LYS A 398 30.73 -32.12 -52.69
C LYS A 398 29.57 -32.44 -51.75
N MET A 399 28.97 -33.63 -51.87
CA MET A 399 27.89 -34.08 -50.99
C MET A 399 28.36 -34.21 -49.53
N GLU A 400 29.58 -34.71 -49.33
CA GLU A 400 30.17 -34.87 -48.00
C GLU A 400 30.50 -33.51 -47.36
N LEU A 401 31.01 -32.55 -48.14
CA LEU A 401 31.23 -31.17 -47.70
C LEU A 401 29.92 -30.48 -47.28
N VAL A 402 28.86 -30.63 -48.08
CA VAL A 402 27.53 -30.07 -47.75
C VAL A 402 26.99 -30.70 -46.46
N LYS A 403 27.17 -32.01 -46.26
CA LYS A 403 26.77 -32.69 -45.03
C LYS A 403 27.51 -32.16 -43.81
N GLN A 404 28.82 -31.95 -43.92
CA GLN A 404 29.64 -31.36 -42.84
C GLN A 404 29.19 -29.93 -42.51
N GLN A 405 28.93 -29.09 -43.53
CA GLN A 405 28.42 -27.73 -43.32
C GLN A 405 27.05 -27.71 -42.65
N LEU A 406 26.14 -28.59 -43.06
CA LEU A 406 24.82 -28.72 -42.43
C LEU A 406 24.93 -29.15 -40.97
N GLN A 407 25.82 -30.11 -40.67
CA GLN A 407 26.06 -30.58 -39.31
C GLN A 407 26.66 -29.48 -38.42
N LEU A 408 27.55 -28.65 -38.96
CA LEU A 408 28.09 -27.48 -38.28
C LEU A 408 27.00 -26.44 -37.97
N GLN A 409 26.10 -26.17 -38.92
CA GLN A 409 24.95 -25.28 -38.71
C GLN A 409 24.02 -25.79 -37.61
N ILE A 410 23.75 -27.10 -37.57
CA ILE A 410 22.93 -27.71 -36.52
C ILE A 410 23.60 -27.54 -35.16
N GLN A 411 24.91 -27.79 -35.05
CA GLN A 411 25.65 -27.60 -33.81
C GLN A 411 25.67 -26.14 -33.35
N GLN A 412 25.92 -25.19 -34.26
CA GLN A 412 25.88 -23.76 -33.94
C GLN A 412 24.48 -23.32 -33.46
N LYS A 413 23.41 -23.82 -34.09
CA LYS A 413 22.04 -23.53 -33.67
C LYS A 413 21.71 -24.13 -32.30
N GLN A 414 22.20 -25.34 -32.01
CA GLN A 414 22.06 -25.96 -30.69
C GLN A 414 22.83 -25.19 -29.61
N GLN A 415 24.08 -24.78 -29.91
CA GLN A 415 24.90 -24.01 -28.98
C GLN A 415 24.29 -22.63 -28.70
N LYS A 416 23.77 -21.95 -29.72
CA LYS A 416 23.05 -20.68 -29.55
C LYS A 416 21.82 -20.85 -28.66
N LYS A 417 21.03 -21.90 -28.89
CA LYS A 417 19.86 -22.20 -28.06
C LYS A 417 20.25 -22.46 -26.59
N LEU A 418 21.33 -23.21 -26.34
CA LEU A 418 21.83 -23.45 -24.98
C LEU A 418 22.29 -22.15 -24.31
N SER A 419 23.00 -21.28 -25.03
CA SER A 419 23.41 -19.97 -24.54
C SER A 419 22.21 -19.08 -24.21
N GLU A 420 21.21 -19.03 -25.09
CA GLU A 420 19.97 -18.27 -24.86
C GLU A 420 19.19 -18.81 -23.63
N ASP A 421 19.12 -20.14 -23.44
CA ASP A 421 18.50 -20.76 -22.27
C ASP A 421 19.27 -20.45 -20.96
N GLU A 422 20.60 -20.40 -21.01
CA GLU A 422 21.45 -20.01 -19.88
C GLU A 422 21.29 -18.54 -19.52
N GLU A 423 21.28 -17.64 -20.50
CA GLU A 423 21.03 -16.21 -20.31
C GLU A 423 19.64 -15.96 -19.71
N GLN A 424 18.61 -16.66 -20.20
CA GLN A 424 17.25 -16.57 -19.63
C GLN A 424 17.20 -17.04 -18.17
N LYS A 425 17.90 -18.13 -17.82
CA LYS A 425 18.00 -18.58 -16.43
C LYS A 425 18.72 -17.56 -15.55
N LEU A 426 19.78 -16.95 -16.05
CA LEU A 426 20.54 -15.94 -15.32
C LEU A 426 19.71 -14.67 -15.06
N LEU A 427 18.95 -14.24 -16.08
CA LEU A 427 18.02 -13.11 -15.97
C LEU A 427 16.93 -13.39 -14.93
N LEU A 428 16.33 -14.58 -14.95
CA LEU A 428 15.32 -14.99 -13.97
C LEU A 428 15.89 -14.99 -12.55
N LEU A 429 17.10 -15.50 -12.36
CA LEU A 429 17.78 -15.50 -11.07
C LEU A 429 18.06 -14.08 -10.57
N SER A 430 18.51 -13.18 -11.46
CA SER A 430 18.73 -11.77 -11.14
C SER A 430 17.44 -11.09 -10.68
N GLN A 431 16.33 -11.31 -11.39
CA GLN A 431 15.02 -10.77 -11.01
C GLN A 431 14.55 -11.30 -9.65
N GLN A 432 14.77 -12.59 -9.36
CA GLN A 432 14.43 -13.17 -8.05
C GLN A 432 15.25 -12.52 -6.92
N LEU A 433 16.56 -12.30 -7.13
CA LEU A 433 17.42 -11.62 -6.17
C LEU A 433 17.00 -10.18 -5.94
N GLU A 434 16.69 -9.43 -7.00
CA GLU A 434 16.18 -8.06 -6.91
C GLU A 434 14.86 -7.99 -6.12
N HIS A 435 13.94 -8.90 -6.40
CA HIS A 435 12.66 -8.97 -5.69
C HIS A 435 12.87 -9.30 -4.19
N MET A 436 13.77 -10.22 -3.85
CA MET A 436 14.12 -10.51 -2.45
C MET A 436 14.75 -9.31 -1.76
N ASN A 437 15.70 -8.64 -2.41
CA ASN A 437 16.36 -7.44 -1.88
C ASN A 437 15.35 -6.29 -1.67
N TYR A 438 14.44 -6.08 -2.61
CA TYR A 438 13.37 -5.10 -2.49
C TYR A 438 12.45 -5.42 -1.30
N SER A 439 12.00 -6.67 -1.18
CA SER A 439 11.15 -7.11 -0.07
C SER A 439 11.84 -6.96 1.29
N GLN A 440 13.15 -7.25 1.36
CA GLN A 440 13.93 -7.05 2.57
C GLN A 440 14.05 -5.57 2.95
N LYS A 441 14.37 -4.69 2.00
CA LYS A 441 14.40 -3.23 2.22
C LYS A 441 13.05 -2.69 2.67
N GLU A 442 11.96 -3.20 2.12
CA GLU A 442 10.61 -2.82 2.52
C GLU A 442 10.30 -3.24 3.97
N LYS A 443 10.68 -4.46 4.36
CA LYS A 443 10.59 -4.94 5.75
C LYS A 443 11.44 -4.11 6.70
N GLU A 444 12.67 -3.77 6.33
CA GLU A 444 13.56 -2.91 7.13
C GLU A 444 12.96 -1.51 7.31
N LYS A 445 12.37 -0.93 6.26
CA LYS A 445 11.67 0.35 6.32
C LYS A 445 10.45 0.29 7.24
N GLN A 446 9.65 -0.78 7.16
CA GLN A 446 8.51 -0.97 8.06
C GLN A 446 8.95 -1.14 9.52
N LEU A 447 10.02 -1.90 9.77
CA LEU A 447 10.62 -2.05 11.10
C LEU A 447 11.14 -0.71 11.64
N TYR A 448 11.82 0.07 10.81
CA TYR A 448 12.28 1.41 11.17
C TYR A 448 11.13 2.32 11.57
N ILE A 449 10.05 2.36 10.77
CA ILE A 449 8.84 3.13 11.08
C ILE A 449 8.22 2.66 12.40
N LYS A 450 8.08 1.34 12.60
CA LYS A 450 7.53 0.77 13.84
C LYS A 450 8.38 1.12 15.06
N ASN A 451 9.71 1.05 14.93
CA ASN A 451 10.64 1.43 15.99
C ASN A 451 10.55 2.92 16.30
N ASN A 452 10.43 3.78 15.29
CA ASN A 452 10.25 5.21 15.48
C ASN A 452 8.93 5.53 16.21
N TYR A 453 7.82 4.88 15.84
CA TYR A 453 6.56 5.01 16.58
C TYR A 453 6.67 4.54 18.02
N LYS A 454 7.38 3.43 18.28
CA LYS A 454 7.62 2.94 19.63
C LYS A 454 8.45 3.94 20.45
N GLN A 455 9.51 4.51 19.85
CA GLN A 455 10.34 5.52 20.49
C GLN A 455 9.53 6.79 20.79
N ASN A 456 8.75 7.29 19.83
CA ASN A 456 7.87 8.44 20.04
C ASN A 456 6.84 8.16 21.16
N GLN A 457 6.31 6.93 21.24
CA GLN A 457 5.41 6.53 22.32
C GLN A 457 6.12 6.54 23.69
N GLU A 458 7.36 6.05 23.76
CA GLU A 458 8.18 6.10 24.97
C GLU A 458 8.52 7.54 25.38
N ASP A 459 8.84 8.41 24.42
CA ASP A 459 9.12 9.82 24.68
C ASP A 459 7.88 10.57 25.19
N ILE A 460 6.71 10.31 24.60
CA ILE A 460 5.43 10.85 25.10
C ILE A 460 5.15 10.34 26.52
N LYS A 461 5.39 9.05 26.80
CA LYS A 461 5.24 8.51 28.16
C LYS A 461 6.18 9.21 29.15
N LYS A 462 7.45 9.43 28.78
CA LYS A 462 8.40 10.19 29.60
C LYS A 462 7.91 11.62 29.84
N GLN A 463 7.41 12.32 28.82
CA GLN A 463 6.84 13.67 28.98
C GLN A 463 5.63 13.66 29.93
N ILE A 464 4.75 12.66 29.83
CA ILE A 464 3.61 12.49 30.76
C ILE A 464 4.10 12.20 32.18
N GLU A 465 5.10 11.35 32.36
CA GLU A 465 5.69 11.09 33.69
C GLU A 465 6.38 12.34 34.26
N GLU A 466 7.14 13.09 33.46
CA GLU A 466 7.77 14.34 33.87
C GLU A 466 6.74 15.40 34.27
N SER A 467 5.66 15.56 33.50
CA SER A 467 4.56 16.47 33.84
C SER A 467 3.80 16.04 35.09
N ARG A 468 3.58 14.73 35.28
CA ARG A 468 3.00 14.19 36.53
C ARG A 468 3.93 14.40 37.71
N ASN A 469 5.23 14.19 37.56
CA ASN A 469 6.22 14.41 38.62
C ASN A 469 6.36 15.89 39.00
N LYS A 470 6.20 16.81 38.04
CA LYS A 470 6.12 18.26 38.30
C LYS A 470 4.86 18.64 39.10
N SER A 471 3.73 18.00 38.83
CA SER A 471 2.47 18.21 39.59
C SER A 471 2.48 17.53 40.97
N ALA A 472 3.10 16.36 41.11
CA ALA A 472 3.17 15.62 42.38
C ALA A 472 4.15 16.23 43.41
N HIS A 473 4.93 17.23 43.02
CA HIS A 473 5.84 17.99 43.89
C HIS A 473 5.54 19.49 43.91
N GLU A 474 4.26 19.85 43.82
CA GLU A 474 3.77 21.20 44.08
C GLU A 474 3.84 21.51 45.59
N LYS A 475 5.07 21.58 46.11
CA LYS A 475 5.35 22.29 47.37
C LYS A 475 5.17 23.77 47.05
N MET A 476 4.48 24.49 47.94
CA MET A 476 4.35 25.95 47.84
C MET A 476 5.70 26.59 47.50
N THR A 477 5.70 27.45 46.50
CA THR A 477 6.85 28.22 46.05
C THR A 477 7.41 29.00 47.25
N ASN A 478 8.73 29.25 47.29
CA ASN A 478 9.36 29.96 48.42
C ASN A 478 8.67 31.31 48.76
N MET A 479 8.10 31.99 47.77
CA MET A 479 7.31 33.22 47.93
C MET A 479 5.94 32.98 48.57
N GLU A 480 5.25 31.90 48.18
CA GLU A 480 3.95 31.50 48.75
C GLU A 480 4.12 31.04 50.20
N LEU A 481 5.22 30.34 50.52
CA LEU A 481 5.59 29.98 51.89
C LEU A 481 5.86 31.22 52.75
N LEU A 482 6.46 32.27 52.18
CA LEU A 482 6.72 33.53 52.89
C LEU A 482 5.41 34.28 53.18
N HIS A 483 4.50 34.31 52.21
CA HIS A 483 3.19 34.96 52.34
C HIS A 483 2.29 34.23 53.35
N ASN A 484 2.30 32.89 53.32
CA ASN A 484 1.53 32.04 54.24
C ASN A 484 2.21 31.80 55.60
N LYS A 485 3.32 32.50 55.90
CA LYS A 485 4.13 32.29 57.10
C LYS A 485 3.36 32.47 58.41
N SER A 486 2.46 33.45 58.49
CA SER A 486 1.64 33.71 59.69
C SER A 486 0.59 32.62 59.91
N LEU A 487 -0.10 32.20 58.84
CA LEU A 487 -1.07 31.10 58.84
C LEU A 487 -0.42 29.76 59.22
N LEU A 488 0.71 29.42 58.61
CA LEU A 488 1.44 28.18 58.92
C LEU A 488 1.98 28.17 60.36
N LYS A 489 2.34 29.34 60.90
CA LYS A 489 2.75 29.48 62.32
C LYS A 489 1.57 29.25 63.27
N ASN A 490 0.39 29.78 62.96
CA ASN A 490 -0.82 29.62 63.78
C ASN A 490 -1.30 28.15 63.78
N ILE A 491 -1.32 27.50 62.61
CA ILE A 491 -1.67 26.07 62.47
C ILE A 491 -0.70 25.17 63.25
N ALA A 492 0.60 25.50 63.26
CA ALA A 492 1.59 24.77 64.05
C ALA A 492 1.42 24.96 65.56
N GLN A 493 0.81 26.07 66.01
CA GLN A 493 0.54 26.37 67.41
C GLN A 493 -0.78 25.76 67.91
N GLU A 494 -1.78 25.58 67.03
CA GLU A 494 -3.11 25.09 67.39
C GLU A 494 -3.20 23.58 67.74
N GLN A 495 -2.14 22.77 67.55
CA GLN A 495 -2.02 21.36 67.97
C GLN A 495 -3.19 20.38 67.66
N VAL A 496 -4.20 20.77 66.88
CA VAL A 496 -5.33 19.87 66.54
C VAL A 496 -4.89 18.73 65.59
N VAL A 497 -3.80 18.92 64.84
CA VAL A 497 -3.29 17.93 63.87
C VAL A 497 -1.87 17.50 64.27
N LYS A 498 -1.67 16.21 64.57
CA LYS A 498 -0.36 15.61 64.91
C LYS A 498 0.57 15.54 63.68
N THR A 499 0.98 16.67 63.13
CA THR A 499 1.97 16.76 62.05
C THR A 499 3.27 17.40 62.54
N LYS A 500 4.41 16.73 62.30
CA LYS A 500 5.75 17.21 62.68
C LYS A 500 6.23 18.24 61.66
N PHE A 501 6.34 19.51 62.04
CA PHE A 501 6.89 20.58 61.19
C PHE A 501 8.41 20.71 61.38
N ARG A 502 9.18 20.75 60.28
CA ARG A 502 10.63 21.02 60.29
C ARG A 502 10.89 22.43 59.78
N LYS A 503 11.57 23.26 60.59
CA LYS A 503 11.95 24.64 60.21
C LYS A 503 13.08 24.61 59.18
N ILE A 504 12.89 25.25 58.04
CA ILE A 504 13.90 25.43 56.99
C ILE A 504 14.13 26.93 56.82
N ASN A 505 15.39 27.38 56.82
CA ASN A 505 15.74 28.76 56.54
C ASN A 505 15.87 28.93 55.02
N VAL A 506 15.08 29.84 54.44
CA VAL A 506 15.15 30.19 53.01
C VAL A 506 15.77 31.57 52.89
N SER A 507 16.87 31.68 52.14
CA SER A 507 17.57 32.94 51.82
C SER A 507 17.22 33.35 50.39
N MET A 508 16.85 34.61 50.18
CA MET A 508 16.68 35.17 48.82
C MET A 508 18.03 35.64 48.30
N LYS A 509 18.62 34.87 47.39
CA LYS A 509 19.60 35.36 46.42
C LYS A 509 19.03 35.16 45.03
#